data_AF-A0A522U7Z4-F1
#
_entry.id   AF-A0A522U7Z4-F1
#
_cell.length_a   1.000
_cell.length_b   1.000
_cell.length_c   1.000
_cell.angle_alpha   90.00
_cell.angle_beta   90.00
_cell.angle_gamma   90.00
#
_symmetry.space_group_name_H-M   'P 1'
#
loop_
_entity.id
_entity.type
_entity.pdbx_description
1 polymer ?
#
loop_
_entity_poly.entity_id
_entity_poly.type
_entity_poly.pdbx_seq_one_letter_code
_entity_poly.pdbx_strand_id
1 'polypeptide(L)'
;MVGLPGRNHEKVARPFAIRPGSLRTGDELSAPESLGGPWISGCNTYGARQDESCWLYSQLAIIVAVTKSEIGFILARARRRSGQTQADLAQAMGTTQPVVARAEAGYRMPTLGFIERWALATGAPIALTLGATPRRTQPASARRAMVRSVLGPGRFNPWERNPSPVEAELLERAGESRQHFERLKQVRGQRH
;
A
#
# COMPACT_ATOMS: atom_id res chain seq x y z
N MET A 1 38.31 49.14 -13.71
CA MET A 1 38.14 49.34 -12.25
C MET A 1 37.22 48.22 -11.77
N VAL A 2 37.77 47.33 -10.93
CA VAL A 2 37.12 46.47 -9.91
C VAL A 2 35.95 45.56 -10.36
N GLY A 3 35.91 44.25 -10.16
CA GLY A 3 36.75 43.28 -9.47
C GLY A 3 35.95 41.98 -9.36
N LEU A 4 36.57 40.84 -9.73
CA LEU A 4 36.05 39.50 -9.50
C LEU A 4 36.07 39.16 -8.01
N PRO A 5 35.14 38.32 -7.54
CA PRO A 5 35.54 37.17 -6.73
C PRO A 5 34.81 35.91 -7.25
N GLY A 6 35.32 34.69 -7.20
CA GLY A 6 36.44 34.10 -6.47
C GLY A 6 36.08 32.60 -6.42
N ARG A 7 36.90 31.77 -7.08
CA ARG A 7 36.81 30.30 -7.02
C ARG A 7 37.02 29.85 -5.58
N ASN A 8 36.24 28.88 -5.10
CA ASN A 8 36.64 28.00 -4.00
C ASN A 8 36.05 26.59 -4.17
N HIS A 9 36.89 25.73 -4.75
CA HIS A 9 37.24 24.35 -4.38
C HIS A 9 36.34 23.55 -3.42
N GLU A 10 36.02 22.35 -3.90
CA GLU A 10 36.01 21.06 -3.17
C GLU A 10 35.43 21.01 -1.76
N LYS A 11 34.21 20.47 -1.68
CA LYS A 11 33.78 19.69 -0.50
C LYS A 11 33.74 18.21 -0.89
N VAL A 12 34.91 17.58 -0.85
CA VAL A 12 35.04 16.12 -0.83
C VAL A 12 34.46 15.61 0.49
N ALA A 13 33.43 14.77 0.40
CA ALA A 13 32.86 14.06 1.54
C ALA A 13 33.93 13.13 2.14
N ARG A 14 34.21 13.28 3.43
CA ARG A 14 35.11 12.40 4.18
C ARG A 14 34.41 11.06 4.48
N PRO A 15 35.06 9.90 4.28
CA PRO A 15 34.50 8.62 4.70
C PRO A 15 34.55 8.47 6.22
N PHE A 16 33.46 7.95 6.79
CA PHE A 16 33.28 7.65 8.20
C PHE A 16 34.14 6.42 8.56
N ALA A 17 35.25 6.63 9.29
CA ALA A 17 36.10 5.56 9.78
C ALA A 17 35.53 4.97 11.07
N ILE A 18 35.06 3.72 11.02
CA ILE A 18 34.69 2.93 12.21
C ILE A 18 35.99 2.43 12.85
N ARG A 19 36.23 2.82 14.11
CA ARG A 19 37.32 2.27 14.93
C ARG A 19 37.00 0.82 15.33
N PRO A 20 37.86 -0.17 15.07
CA PRO A 20 37.70 -1.51 15.61
C PRO A 20 38.08 -1.52 17.10
N GLY A 21 37.09 -1.67 17.97
CA GLY A 21 37.28 -1.96 19.39
C GLY A 21 37.73 -3.41 19.56
N SER A 22 38.79 -3.58 20.34
CA SER A 22 39.54 -4.81 20.58
C SER A 22 38.68 -6.00 21.02
N LEU A 23 38.85 -7.13 20.33
CA LEU A 23 38.59 -8.46 20.87
C LEU A 23 39.51 -8.69 22.07
N ARG A 24 38.94 -8.98 23.24
CA ARG A 24 39.64 -9.72 24.29
C ARG A 24 38.99 -11.09 24.40
N THR A 25 39.75 -12.07 23.93
CA THR A 25 39.55 -13.50 24.11
C THR A 25 40.14 -13.90 25.46
N GLY A 26 39.40 -14.69 26.24
CA GLY A 26 39.87 -15.34 27.45
C GLY A 26 39.30 -14.74 28.73
N ASP A 27 38.24 -15.36 29.25
CA ASP A 27 38.30 -15.98 30.58
C ASP A 27 37.14 -16.99 30.73
N GLU A 28 37.57 -18.22 30.93
CA GLU A 28 36.97 -19.42 31.52
C GLU A 28 35.46 -19.67 31.52
N LEU A 29 35.13 -20.84 30.95
CA LEU A 29 33.98 -21.66 31.29
C LEU A 29 33.91 -21.94 32.79
N SER A 30 32.76 -21.64 33.40
CA SER A 30 32.23 -22.36 34.54
C SER A 30 30.71 -22.26 34.52
N ALA A 31 30.05 -23.35 34.15
CA ALA A 31 28.61 -23.53 34.31
C ALA A 31 28.33 -24.02 35.74
N PRO A 32 27.38 -23.45 36.48
CA PRO A 32 26.81 -24.14 37.61
C PRO A 32 25.78 -25.15 37.11
N GLU A 33 26.15 -26.43 37.25
CA GLU A 33 25.26 -27.57 37.21
C GLU A 33 24.16 -27.43 38.27
N SER A 34 22.96 -27.88 37.89
CA SER A 34 21.86 -28.24 38.78
C SER A 34 21.20 -27.12 39.59
N LEU A 35 20.04 -26.67 39.14
CA LEU A 35 18.78 -26.81 39.88
C LEU A 35 17.65 -26.78 38.85
N GLY A 36 17.06 -27.96 38.62
CA GLY A 36 16.03 -28.21 37.63
C GLY A 36 14.72 -27.49 37.93
N GLY A 37 14.16 -26.87 36.89
CA GLY A 37 12.79 -26.37 36.85
C GLY A 37 12.11 -26.90 35.57
N PRO A 38 10.83 -27.30 35.62
CA PRO A 38 10.23 -28.17 34.62
C PRO A 38 9.84 -27.38 33.38
N TRP A 39 10.66 -27.43 32.34
CA TRP A 39 10.24 -27.03 31.01
C TRP A 39 9.55 -28.23 30.34
N ILE A 40 8.34 -27.96 29.86
CA ILE A 40 7.54 -28.77 28.95
C ILE A 40 6.80 -29.96 29.60
N SER A 41 5.68 -29.67 30.28
CA SER A 41 4.54 -30.61 30.31
C SER A 41 3.21 -29.86 30.40
N GLY A 42 2.43 -29.97 29.32
CA GLY A 42 0.98 -29.80 29.21
C GLY A 42 0.25 -28.76 30.06
N CYS A 43 -0.18 -27.67 29.42
CA CYS A 43 -1.45 -27.04 29.81
C CYS A 43 -2.53 -27.42 28.79
N ASN A 44 -3.25 -28.46 29.19
CA ASN A 44 -4.52 -28.94 28.68
C ASN A 44 -5.56 -27.80 28.73
N THR A 45 -6.38 -27.70 27.69
CA THR A 45 -7.60 -26.90 27.64
C THR A 45 -8.55 -27.36 28.75
N TYR A 46 -8.86 -26.52 29.74
CA TYR A 46 -10.18 -26.41 30.39
C TYR A 46 -10.12 -25.34 31.50
N GLY A 47 -10.83 -24.23 31.32
CA GLY A 47 -11.29 -23.36 32.40
C GLY A 47 -10.24 -22.45 33.06
N ALA A 48 -9.78 -21.40 32.36
CA ALA A 48 -9.08 -20.28 33.01
C ALA A 48 -9.90 -19.00 32.88
N ARG A 49 -10.33 -18.52 34.05
CA ARG A 49 -10.86 -17.18 34.33
C ARG A 49 -9.81 -16.15 33.91
N GLN A 50 -10.25 -15.07 33.27
CA GLN A 50 -9.43 -14.01 32.68
C GLN A 50 -8.39 -13.48 33.68
N ASP A 51 -7.11 -13.74 33.40
CA ASP A 51 -5.96 -13.03 33.98
C ASP A 51 -5.49 -12.01 32.94
N GLU A 52 -5.51 -10.73 33.31
CA GLU A 52 -5.30 -9.56 32.47
C GLU A 52 -3.83 -9.36 32.03
N SER A 53 -2.95 -10.33 32.29
CA SER A 53 -1.50 -10.17 32.17
C SER A 53 -0.89 -10.53 30.80
N CYS A 54 -1.69 -10.90 29.78
CA CYS A 54 -1.17 -11.24 28.43
C CYS A 54 -1.08 -10.06 27.43
N TRP A 55 -1.47 -8.85 27.81
CA TRP A 55 -1.55 -7.71 26.86
C TRP A 55 -0.22 -7.00 26.56
N LEU A 56 0.87 -7.33 27.27
CA LEU A 56 2.16 -6.64 27.10
C LEU A 56 3.13 -7.28 26.11
N TYR A 57 2.78 -8.41 25.49
CA TYR A 57 3.59 -9.04 24.43
C TYR A 57 2.90 -9.08 23.05
N SER A 58 2.07 -8.07 22.75
CA SER A 58 1.48 -7.89 21.41
C SER A 58 1.63 -6.44 20.88
N GLN A 59 2.70 -5.74 21.25
CA GLN A 59 3.02 -4.41 20.70
C GLN A 59 4.14 -4.40 19.65
N LEU A 60 4.65 -5.57 19.26
CA LEU A 60 5.55 -5.73 18.10
C LEU A 60 4.84 -6.35 16.90
N ALA A 61 3.54 -6.10 16.76
CA ALA A 61 2.95 -6.09 15.43
C ALA A 61 3.53 -4.87 14.71
N ILE A 62 4.57 -5.06 13.91
CA ILE A 62 4.99 -4.06 12.92
C ILE A 62 3.77 -3.84 12.03
N ILE A 63 3.00 -2.79 12.32
CA ILE A 63 1.89 -2.35 11.48
C ILE A 63 2.52 -1.78 10.21
N VAL A 64 2.79 -2.64 9.23
CA VAL A 64 3.08 -2.20 7.87
C VAL A 64 1.76 -1.68 7.28
N ALA A 65 1.39 -0.45 7.62
CA ALA A 65 0.20 0.23 7.10
C ALA A 65 0.45 0.79 5.69
N VAL A 66 0.98 -0.04 4.80
CA VAL A 66 1.06 0.30 3.38
C VAL A 66 0.30 -0.76 2.60
N THR A 67 -0.85 -0.35 2.06
CA THR A 67 -1.70 -1.23 1.25
C THR A 67 -1.12 -1.38 -0.15
N LYS A 68 -1.41 -2.52 -0.80
CA LYS A 68 -1.01 -2.78 -2.20
C LYS A 68 -1.51 -1.67 -3.14
N SER A 69 -2.73 -1.19 -2.91
CA SER A 69 -3.34 -0.13 -3.69
C SER A 69 -2.62 1.20 -3.51
N GLU A 70 -2.21 1.56 -2.29
CA GLU A 70 -1.42 2.78 -2.06
C GLU A 70 -0.11 2.77 -2.82
N ILE A 71 0.61 1.65 -2.82
CA ILE A 71 1.82 1.50 -3.65
C ILE A 71 1.49 1.67 -5.13
N GLY A 72 0.45 0.98 -5.62
CA GLY A 72 0.01 1.12 -7.01
C GLY A 72 -0.29 2.56 -7.40
N PHE A 73 -0.95 3.33 -6.52
CA PHE A 73 -1.19 4.76 -6.72
C PHE A 73 0.09 5.59 -6.76
N ILE A 74 1.06 5.31 -5.90
CA ILE A 74 2.36 5.98 -5.89
C ILE A 74 3.10 5.75 -7.22
N LEU A 75 3.16 4.50 -7.68
CA LEU A 75 3.78 4.12 -8.94
C LEU A 75 3.09 4.78 -10.15
N ALA A 76 1.75 4.73 -10.18
CA ALA A 76 0.96 5.37 -11.24
C ALA A 76 1.15 6.89 -11.26
N ARG A 77 1.27 7.52 -10.08
CA ARG A 77 1.55 8.95 -9.97
C ARG A 77 2.94 9.31 -10.47
N ALA A 78 3.96 8.50 -10.15
CA ALA A 78 5.32 8.70 -10.66
C ALA A 78 5.35 8.64 -12.19
N ARG A 79 4.71 7.62 -12.80
CA ARG A 79 4.59 7.51 -14.26
C ARG A 79 3.83 8.69 -14.89
N ARG A 80 2.67 9.06 -14.33
CA ARG A 80 1.89 10.19 -14.88
C ARG A 80 2.67 11.50 -14.84
N ARG A 81 3.50 11.71 -13.82
CA ARG A 81 4.38 12.88 -13.71
C ARG A 81 5.50 12.88 -14.74
N SER A 82 5.95 11.71 -15.19
CA SER A 82 6.94 11.61 -16.27
C SER A 82 6.34 11.69 -17.67
N GLY A 83 5.01 11.81 -17.80
CA GLY A 83 4.31 11.90 -19.08
C GLY A 83 4.25 10.60 -19.89
N GLN A 84 4.76 9.50 -19.37
CA GLN A 84 4.82 8.21 -20.06
C GLN A 84 3.48 7.49 -20.04
N THR A 85 3.11 6.79 -21.12
CA THR A 85 2.04 5.79 -21.09
C THR A 85 2.49 4.52 -20.37
N GLN A 86 1.56 3.60 -20.06
CA GLN A 86 1.93 2.31 -19.49
C GLN A 86 2.82 1.48 -20.44
N ALA A 87 2.67 1.66 -21.75
CA ALA A 87 3.47 0.97 -22.75
C ALA A 87 4.89 1.56 -22.82
N ASP A 88 5.02 2.89 -22.82
CA ASP A 88 6.33 3.56 -22.86
C ASP A 88 7.17 3.19 -21.63
N LEU A 89 6.57 3.20 -20.44
CA LEU A 89 7.25 2.80 -19.23
C LEU A 89 7.64 1.32 -19.26
N ALA A 90 6.76 0.46 -19.79
CA ALA A 90 7.07 -0.96 -19.92
C ALA A 90 8.30 -1.18 -20.81
N GLN A 91 8.38 -0.47 -21.94
CA GLN A 91 9.54 -0.50 -22.83
C GLN A 91 10.80 0.01 -22.11
N ALA A 92 10.72 1.15 -21.41
CA ALA A 92 11.85 1.71 -20.67
C ALA A 92 12.36 0.78 -19.55
N MET A 93 11.46 0.03 -18.91
CA MET A 93 11.80 -0.92 -17.84
C MET A 93 12.18 -2.32 -18.35
N GLY A 94 12.07 -2.60 -19.66
CA GLY A 94 12.26 -3.94 -20.21
C GLY A 94 11.21 -4.95 -19.72
N THR A 95 9.96 -4.52 -19.54
CA THR A 95 8.84 -5.35 -19.10
C THR A 95 7.64 -5.20 -20.06
N THR A 96 6.47 -5.76 -19.70
CA THR A 96 5.26 -5.69 -20.52
C THR A 96 4.23 -4.73 -19.93
N GLN A 97 3.42 -4.10 -20.79
CA GLN A 97 2.33 -3.21 -20.37
C GLN A 97 1.39 -3.86 -19.33
N PRO A 98 0.99 -5.14 -19.43
CA PRO A 98 0.20 -5.80 -18.40
C PRO A 98 0.90 -5.92 -17.03
N VAL A 99 2.23 -5.99 -16.98
CA VAL A 99 2.99 -5.98 -15.71
C VAL A 99 2.90 -4.60 -15.06
N VAL A 100 3.07 -3.53 -15.84
CA VAL A 100 2.90 -2.14 -15.39
C VAL A 100 1.45 -1.94 -14.90
N ALA A 101 0.45 -2.34 -15.68
CA ALA A 101 -0.96 -2.20 -15.30
C ALA A 101 -1.30 -2.95 -14.00
N ARG A 102 -0.78 -4.16 -13.81
CA ARG A 102 -0.97 -4.94 -12.57
C ARG A 102 -0.29 -4.29 -11.36
N ALA A 103 0.88 -3.70 -11.55
CA ALA A 103 1.57 -2.97 -10.49
C ALA A 103 0.80 -1.71 -10.08
N GLU A 104 0.31 -0.93 -11.05
CA GLU A 104 -0.52 0.26 -10.78
C GLU A 104 -1.86 -0.09 -10.12
N ALA A 105 -2.44 -1.23 -10.46
CA ALA A 105 -3.68 -1.73 -9.83
C ALA A 105 -3.45 -2.28 -8.41
N GLY A 106 -2.21 -2.46 -7.97
CA GLY A 106 -1.90 -3.08 -6.67
C GLY A 106 -2.23 -4.58 -6.61
N TYR A 107 -2.15 -5.30 -7.73
CA TYR A 107 -2.46 -6.74 -7.79
C TYR A 107 -1.51 -7.57 -6.92
N ARG A 108 -0.22 -7.19 -6.89
CA ARG A 108 0.82 -7.78 -6.03
C ARG A 108 1.68 -6.70 -5.42
N MET A 109 2.27 -7.00 -4.26
CA MET A 109 3.30 -6.12 -3.67
C MET A 109 4.55 -6.18 -4.56
N PRO A 110 4.99 -5.04 -5.13
CA PRO A 110 6.26 -4.99 -5.83
C PRO A 110 7.42 -5.11 -4.84
N THR A 111 8.52 -5.69 -5.30
CA THR A 111 9.78 -5.71 -4.54
C THR A 111 10.44 -4.32 -4.58
N LEU A 112 11.32 -4.02 -3.62
CA LEU A 112 12.06 -2.75 -3.61
C LEU A 112 12.85 -2.53 -4.91
N GLY A 113 13.52 -3.56 -5.43
CA GLY A 113 14.24 -3.45 -6.72
C GLY A 113 13.33 -3.18 -7.92
N PHE A 114 12.06 -3.62 -7.88
CA PHE A 114 11.08 -3.25 -8.91
C PHE A 114 10.71 -1.76 -8.83
N ILE A 115 10.54 -1.24 -7.62
CA ILE A 115 10.24 0.18 -7.36
C ILE A 115 11.44 1.07 -7.74
N GLU A 116 12.66 0.62 -7.47
CA GLU A 116 13.89 1.32 -7.86
C GLU A 116 13.98 1.44 -9.39
N ARG A 117 13.81 0.34 -10.13
CA ARG A 117 13.77 0.38 -11.61
C ARG A 117 12.67 1.31 -12.14
N TRP A 118 11.53 1.35 -11.45
CA TRP A 118 10.44 2.26 -11.81
C TRP A 118 10.83 3.73 -11.62
N ALA A 119 11.47 4.07 -10.49
CA ALA A 119 11.96 5.42 -10.22
C ALA A 119 13.01 5.86 -11.25
N LEU A 120 13.94 4.96 -11.60
CA LEU A 120 14.95 5.20 -12.62
C LEU A 120 14.31 5.43 -14.01
N ALA A 121 13.38 4.57 -14.43
CA ALA A 121 12.74 4.68 -15.73
C ALA A 121 11.80 5.89 -15.85
N THR A 122 11.23 6.36 -14.73
CA THR A 122 10.40 7.57 -14.71
C THR A 122 11.19 8.85 -14.49
N GLY A 123 12.45 8.75 -14.03
CA GLY A 123 13.24 9.91 -13.57
C GLY A 123 12.62 10.61 -12.35
N ALA A 124 11.63 9.99 -11.70
CA ALA A 124 10.89 10.57 -10.59
C ALA A 124 11.21 9.84 -9.29
N PRO A 125 11.65 10.55 -8.23
CA PRO A 125 11.92 9.91 -6.95
C PRO A 125 10.63 9.36 -6.33
N ILE A 126 10.70 8.14 -5.82
CA ILE A 126 9.60 7.45 -5.15
C ILE A 126 9.94 7.34 -3.66
N ALA A 127 9.19 8.05 -2.81
CA ALA A 127 9.35 7.98 -1.37
C ALA A 127 8.30 7.03 -0.75
N LEU A 128 8.76 6.08 0.06
CA LEU A 128 7.93 5.17 0.83
C LEU A 128 8.23 5.37 2.32
N THR A 129 7.19 5.57 3.12
CA THR A 129 7.32 5.69 4.58
C THR A 129 6.69 4.48 5.24
N LEU A 130 7.49 3.73 5.99
CA LEU A 130 7.04 2.56 6.75
C LEU A 130 6.78 2.96 8.21
N GLY A 131 5.84 2.28 8.86
CA GLY A 131 5.50 2.53 10.27
C GLY A 131 4.73 3.83 10.53
N ALA A 132 4.30 4.54 9.48
CA ALA A 132 3.37 5.64 9.64
C ALA A 132 2.04 5.09 10.20
N THR A 133 1.54 5.70 11.29
CA THR A 133 0.20 5.39 11.78
C THR A 133 -0.78 5.67 10.63
N PRO A 134 -1.59 4.69 10.20
CA PRO A 134 -2.52 4.91 9.10
C PRO A 134 -3.38 6.13 9.44
N ARG A 135 -3.44 7.10 8.51
CA ARG A 135 -4.29 8.28 8.68
C ARG A 135 -5.68 7.77 8.98
N ARG A 136 -6.22 8.11 10.16
CA ARG A 136 -7.50 7.61 10.68
C ARG A 136 -8.51 7.54 9.54
N THR A 137 -8.89 6.32 9.12
CA THR A 137 -9.72 6.14 7.94
C THR A 137 -11.00 6.93 8.15
N GLN A 138 -11.38 7.73 7.15
CA GLN A 138 -12.61 8.51 7.23
C GLN A 138 -13.80 7.57 7.53
N PRO A 139 -14.76 8.00 8.37
CA PRO A 139 -15.95 7.20 8.63
C PRO A 139 -16.67 6.88 7.32
N ALA A 140 -17.33 5.73 7.26
CA ALA A 140 -17.94 5.23 6.02
C ALA A 140 -18.93 6.21 5.39
N SER A 141 -19.64 7.01 6.21
CA SER A 141 -20.51 8.10 5.77
C SER A 141 -19.75 9.19 5.01
N ALA A 142 -18.64 9.67 5.55
CA ALA A 142 -17.79 10.67 4.90
C ALA A 142 -17.20 10.16 3.58
N ARG A 143 -16.74 8.90 3.54
CA ARG A 143 -16.28 8.27 2.30
C ARG A 143 -17.40 8.15 1.27
N ARG A 144 -18.59 7.71 1.67
CA ARG A 144 -19.78 7.64 0.79
C ARG A 144 -20.20 9.02 0.28
N ALA A 145 -20.09 10.05 1.12
CA ALA A 145 -20.35 11.44 0.73
C ALA A 145 -19.33 11.94 -0.30
N MET A 146 -18.04 11.67 -0.09
CA MET A 146 -16.97 11.98 -1.05
C MET A 146 -17.16 11.26 -2.39
N VAL A 147 -17.48 9.95 -2.37
CA VAL A 147 -17.76 9.20 -3.61
C VAL A 147 -18.95 9.82 -4.34
N ARG A 148 -20.00 10.20 -3.62
CA ARG A 148 -21.20 10.84 -4.18
C ARG A 148 -20.91 12.27 -4.70
N SER A 149 -19.97 12.99 -4.12
CA SER A 149 -19.59 14.32 -4.62
C SER A 149 -18.78 14.24 -5.90
N VAL A 150 -17.97 13.19 -6.08
CA VAL A 150 -17.15 12.98 -7.29
C VAL A 150 -17.97 12.38 -8.43
N LEU A 151 -18.71 11.30 -8.16
CA LEU A 151 -19.49 10.58 -9.18
C LEU A 151 -20.90 11.18 -9.39
N GLY A 152 -21.26 12.17 -8.58
CA GLY A 152 -22.62 12.73 -8.54
C GLY A 152 -23.61 11.83 -7.78
N PRO A 153 -24.89 12.25 -7.71
CA PRO A 153 -25.96 11.50 -7.07
C PRO A 153 -26.44 10.30 -7.89
N GLY A 154 -25.88 10.08 -9.09
CA GLY A 154 -26.26 8.99 -9.99
C GLY A 154 -26.09 7.63 -9.33
N ARG A 155 -27.13 6.79 -9.39
CA ARG A 155 -26.97 5.35 -9.16
C ARG A 155 -26.61 4.72 -10.51
N PHE A 156 -25.76 3.71 -10.47
CA PHE A 156 -25.45 2.92 -11.66
C PHE A 156 -26.74 2.35 -12.24
N ASN A 157 -26.98 2.63 -13.53
CA ASN A 157 -28.08 2.07 -14.30
C ASN A 157 -27.50 1.27 -15.47
N PRO A 158 -27.62 -0.07 -15.46
CA PRO A 158 -27.04 -0.90 -16.49
C PRO A 158 -27.62 -0.64 -17.89
N TRP A 159 -28.84 -0.09 -17.99
CA TRP A 159 -29.54 0.12 -19.26
C TRP A 159 -29.15 1.42 -19.96
N GLU A 160 -28.49 2.36 -19.26
CA GLU A 160 -28.00 3.61 -19.86
C GLU A 160 -26.84 3.41 -20.82
N ARG A 161 -26.11 2.29 -20.71
CA ARG A 161 -24.99 1.95 -21.61
C ARG A 161 -25.42 1.24 -22.91
N ASN A 162 -26.73 1.03 -23.11
CA ASN A 162 -27.31 0.25 -24.21
C ASN A 162 -26.72 -1.19 -24.30
N PRO A 163 -27.06 -2.09 -23.36
CA PRO A 163 -26.47 -3.44 -23.29
C PRO A 163 -26.76 -4.27 -24.53
N SER A 164 -25.85 -5.19 -24.86
CA SER A 164 -26.07 -6.14 -25.97
C SER A 164 -27.29 -7.06 -25.68
N PRO A 165 -27.88 -7.72 -26.69
CA PRO A 165 -29.05 -8.58 -26.46
C PRO A 165 -28.80 -9.70 -25.43
N VAL A 166 -27.62 -10.31 -25.44
CA VAL A 166 -27.23 -11.35 -24.48
C VAL A 166 -27.08 -10.77 -23.07
N GLU A 167 -26.46 -9.59 -22.96
CA GLU A 167 -26.33 -8.89 -21.67
C GLU A 167 -27.70 -8.45 -21.12
N ALA A 168 -28.59 -7.96 -21.98
CA ALA A 168 -29.95 -7.58 -21.64
C ALA A 168 -30.72 -8.78 -21.08
N GLU A 169 -30.62 -9.96 -21.73
CA GLU A 169 -31.25 -11.18 -21.23
C GLU A 169 -30.68 -11.61 -19.87
N LEU A 170 -29.37 -11.51 -19.67
CA LEU A 170 -28.74 -11.80 -18.38
C LEU A 170 -29.20 -10.84 -17.27
N LEU A 171 -29.34 -9.55 -17.59
CA LEU A 171 -29.87 -8.55 -16.65
C LEU A 171 -31.32 -8.86 -16.27
N GLU A 172 -32.16 -9.19 -17.26
CA GLU A 172 -33.56 -9.58 -17.01
C GLU A 172 -33.64 -10.84 -16.12
N ARG A 173 -32.82 -11.87 -16.39
CA ARG A 173 -32.74 -13.07 -15.54
C ARG A 173 -32.24 -12.78 -14.12
N ALA A 174 -31.37 -11.78 -13.96
CA ALA A 174 -30.89 -11.34 -12.65
C ALA A 174 -31.92 -10.47 -11.88
N GLY A 175 -33.09 -10.20 -12.46
CA GLY A 175 -34.10 -9.31 -11.88
C GLY A 175 -33.76 -7.82 -12.01
N GLU A 176 -32.72 -7.49 -12.77
CA GLU A 176 -32.25 -6.13 -13.06
C GLU A 176 -32.93 -5.56 -14.32
N SER A 177 -34.25 -5.75 -14.42
CA SER A 177 -35.01 -5.42 -15.62
C SER A 177 -35.01 -3.93 -15.96
N ARG A 178 -35.22 -3.60 -17.23
CA ARG A 178 -35.30 -2.19 -17.66
C ARG A 178 -36.40 -1.42 -16.90
N GLN A 179 -37.54 -2.07 -16.72
CA GLN A 179 -38.69 -1.52 -15.98
C GLN A 179 -38.38 -1.29 -14.49
N HIS A 180 -37.56 -2.15 -13.88
CA HIS A 180 -37.10 -1.95 -12.50
C HIS A 180 -36.37 -0.60 -12.35
N PHE A 181 -35.41 -0.31 -13.24
CA PHE A 181 -34.65 0.93 -13.21
C PHE A 181 -35.45 2.17 -13.63
N GLU A 182 -36.38 2.04 -14.59
CA GLU A 182 -37.29 3.13 -14.96
C GLU A 182 -38.19 3.56 -13.80
N ARG A 183 -38.75 2.60 -13.04
CA ARG A 183 -39.51 2.89 -11.82
C ARG A 183 -38.67 3.61 -10.77
N LEU A 184 -37.42 3.19 -10.56
CA LEU A 184 -36.50 3.84 -9.63
C LEU A 184 -36.19 5.30 -10.03
N LYS A 185 -36.14 5.61 -11.33
CA LYS A 185 -35.94 6.96 -11.85
C LYS A 185 -37.15 7.86 -11.58
N GLN A 186 -38.37 7.36 -11.80
CA GLN A 186 -39.62 8.10 -11.60
C GLN A 186 -39.87 8.50 -10.13
N VAL A 187 -39.65 7.58 -9.19
CA VAL A 187 -39.76 7.84 -7.74
C VAL A 187 -38.85 8.99 -7.28
N ARG A 188 -37.75 9.23 -8.00
CA ARG A 188 -36.77 10.27 -7.68
C ARG A 188 -37.14 11.65 -8.22
N GLY A 189 -37.78 11.71 -9.38
CA GLY A 189 -38.27 12.97 -9.97
C GLY A 189 -39.39 13.62 -9.15
N GLN A 190 -40.10 12.84 -8.33
CA GLN A 190 -41.18 13.32 -7.45
C GLN A 190 -40.72 13.84 -6.08
N ARG A 191 -39.42 13.69 -5.74
CA ARG A 191 -38.86 14.08 -4.42
C ARG A 191 -38.08 15.40 -4.44
N HIS A 192 -38.32 16.24 -5.44
CA HIS A 192 -37.70 17.56 -5.58
C HIS A 192 -38.75 18.66 -5.57
#